data_AF-A0A6N8V7I0-F1
#
_entry.id   AF-A0A6N8V7I0-F1
#
_cell.length_a   1.000
_cell.length_b   1.000
_cell.length_c   1.000
_cell.angle_alpha   90.00
_cell.angle_beta   90.00
_cell.angle_gamma   90.00
#
_symmetry.space_group_name_H-M   'P 1'
#
loop_
_entity.id
_entity.type
_entity.pdbx_description
1 polymer ?
#
loop_
_entity_poly.entity_id
_entity_poly.type
_entity_poly.pdbx_seq_one_letter_code
_entity_poly.pdbx_strand_id
1 'polypeptide(L)'
;MAERAPTERPDPGSARLAVDIGGTFTDVALEVDGRLVTTKVLTTPAAPERGVLQGVHKVLETAAVPPSAVRLVIHGTTLATNAIIERKGARTALITTAGHRDALEMAHENRFEQYDIGVDRPPPLVPRHLRLPVVERLDHRGRILVPLDEESVHAVLPTLDEHGVEAVAIGLIHGYANPTHERRIAEILAAERPRISVTLASDVCPEVREYERVSTACANAYVQPLMARYLTGLARSLRESGLLCPFLLMTSGGGLTTLETAVTAPVRLVESGPAGGAILASHLARELALGDVLSFDMGGTTAKLCVIDGGEPLHSRTFEVARSYRFKQGSGLPVRIPVIEMVEIGAGGGSIAGVDDLDRIHVG
;
A
#
# COMPACT_ATOMS: atom_id res chain seq x y z
N MET A 1 -7.18 35.73 25.01
CA MET A 1 -8.03 34.66 25.55
C MET A 1 -9.10 34.37 24.52
N ALA A 2 -8.89 33.33 23.71
CA ALA A 2 -9.86 32.89 22.72
C ALA A 2 -10.50 31.61 23.25
N GLU A 3 -11.82 31.65 23.40
CA GLU A 3 -12.67 30.57 23.87
C GLU A 3 -12.49 29.34 22.98
N ARG A 4 -12.08 28.21 23.57
CA ARG A 4 -12.03 26.91 22.89
C ARG A 4 -13.47 26.48 22.60
N ALA A 5 -13.78 26.20 21.34
CA ALA A 5 -14.99 25.46 21.00
C ALA A 5 -14.95 24.08 21.70
N PRO A 6 -16.08 23.58 22.24
CA PRO A 6 -16.10 22.29 22.90
C PRO A 6 -15.84 21.20 21.86
N THR A 7 -14.87 20.33 22.15
CA THR A 7 -14.74 19.04 21.49
C THR A 7 -16.06 18.30 21.69
N GLU A 8 -16.79 18.02 20.61
CA GLU A 8 -18.00 17.20 20.65
C GLU A 8 -17.66 15.89 21.36
N ARG A 9 -18.32 15.63 22.50
CA ARG A 9 -18.25 14.33 23.15
C ARG A 9 -18.85 13.30 22.19
N PRO A 10 -18.24 12.13 22.00
CA PRO A 10 -18.88 11.07 21.25
C PRO A 10 -20.25 10.77 21.85
N ASP A 11 -21.23 10.51 20.99
CA ASP A 11 -22.59 10.14 21.36
C ASP A 11 -22.54 8.98 22.39
N PRO A 12 -23.14 9.11 23.58
CA PRO A 12 -23.08 8.08 24.61
C PRO A 12 -23.57 6.73 24.03
N GLY A 13 -22.69 5.72 24.05
CA GLY A 13 -22.95 4.39 23.45
C GLY A 13 -22.38 4.16 22.05
N SER A 14 -21.58 5.06 21.46
CA SER A 14 -20.94 4.80 20.15
C SER A 14 -19.59 4.09 20.31
N ALA A 15 -19.53 2.79 20.06
CA ALA A 15 -18.27 2.04 20.08
C ALA A 15 -17.51 2.18 18.74
N ARG A 16 -16.19 2.37 18.79
CA ARG A 16 -15.30 2.45 17.62
C ARG A 16 -14.27 1.32 17.70
N LEU A 17 -14.11 0.60 16.61
CA LEU A 17 -13.21 -0.55 16.53
C LEU A 17 -12.08 -0.24 15.55
N ALA A 18 -10.84 -0.50 15.95
CA ALA A 18 -9.67 -0.44 15.10
C ALA A 18 -8.95 -1.79 15.10
N VAL A 19 -8.49 -2.22 13.94
CA VAL A 19 -7.75 -3.47 13.74
C VAL A 19 -6.50 -3.17 12.94
N ASP A 20 -5.33 -3.57 13.44
CA ASP A 20 -4.09 -3.56 12.66
C ASP A 20 -3.54 -4.98 12.52
N ILE A 21 -3.26 -5.38 11.27
CA ILE A 21 -2.63 -6.67 10.99
C ILE A 21 -1.16 -6.46 10.68
N GLY A 22 -0.31 -6.91 11.59
CA GLY A 22 1.11 -7.10 11.37
C GLY A 22 1.46 -8.50 10.90
N GLY A 23 2.75 -8.75 10.69
CA GLY A 23 3.28 -10.05 10.28
C GLY A 23 3.11 -11.14 11.36
N THR A 24 3.31 -10.79 12.64
CA THR A 24 3.26 -11.77 13.75
C THR A 24 1.93 -11.75 14.49
N PHE A 25 1.40 -10.56 14.75
CA PHE A 25 0.19 -10.37 15.54
C PHE A 25 -0.81 -9.46 14.83
N THR A 26 -2.07 -9.69 15.17
CA THR A 26 -3.18 -8.80 14.87
C THR A 26 -3.58 -8.11 16.17
N ASP A 27 -3.47 -6.79 16.17
CA ASP A 27 -3.80 -5.93 17.30
C ASP A 27 -5.19 -5.32 17.07
N VAL A 28 -6.04 -5.37 18.09
CA VAL A 28 -7.42 -4.90 18.02
C VAL A 28 -7.68 -3.97 19.20
N ALA A 29 -8.25 -2.81 18.92
CA ALA A 29 -8.62 -1.81 19.91
C ALA A 29 -10.10 -1.44 19.76
N LEU A 30 -10.84 -1.53 20.86
CA LEU A 30 -12.22 -1.08 20.98
C LEU A 30 -12.27 0.10 21.92
N GLU A 31 -12.73 1.24 21.41
CA GLU A 31 -13.07 2.40 22.22
C GLU A 31 -14.58 2.41 22.46
N VAL A 32 -15.00 2.43 23.71
CA VAL A 32 -16.41 2.48 24.12
C VAL A 32 -16.53 3.29 25.41
N ASP A 33 -17.45 4.27 25.42
CA ASP A 33 -17.72 5.13 26.58
C ASP A 33 -16.45 5.76 27.21
N GLY A 34 -15.51 6.19 26.37
CA GLY A 34 -14.23 6.79 26.79
C GLY A 34 -13.22 5.79 27.37
N ARG A 35 -13.51 4.49 27.33
CA ARG A 35 -12.60 3.42 27.74
C ARG A 35 -12.01 2.73 26.51
N LEU A 36 -10.72 2.41 26.61
CA LEU A 36 -10.02 1.63 25.60
C LEU A 36 -9.87 0.19 26.10
N VAL A 37 -10.36 -0.77 25.33
CA VAL A 37 -10.17 -2.21 25.54
C VAL A 37 -9.38 -2.74 24.36
N THR A 38 -8.26 -3.41 24.63
CA THR A 38 -7.39 -3.94 23.58
C THR A 38 -7.26 -5.46 23.69
N THR A 39 -7.01 -6.11 22.56
CA THR A 39 -6.58 -7.49 22.55
C THR A 39 -5.56 -7.72 21.45
N LYS A 40 -4.79 -8.79 21.63
CA LYS A 40 -3.74 -9.23 20.72
C LYS A 40 -3.94 -10.71 20.44
N VAL A 41 -3.90 -11.08 19.17
CA VAL A 41 -4.01 -12.46 18.71
C VAL A 41 -2.92 -12.73 17.68
N LEU A 42 -2.56 -13.99 17.49
CA LEU A 42 -1.61 -14.37 16.45
C LEU A 42 -2.20 -14.09 15.06
N THR A 43 -1.42 -13.49 14.18
CA THR A 43 -1.79 -13.38 12.76
C THR A 43 -1.91 -14.80 12.20
N THR A 44 -2.90 -15.03 11.33
CA THR A 44 -3.07 -16.30 10.61
C THR A 44 -2.67 -16.07 9.15
N PRO A 45 -1.39 -16.26 8.73
CA PRO A 45 -0.93 -15.80 7.42
C PRO A 45 -1.66 -16.44 6.24
N ALA A 46 -2.10 -17.69 6.38
CA ALA A 46 -2.85 -18.40 5.36
C ALA A 46 -4.32 -17.95 5.24
N ALA A 47 -4.85 -17.25 6.26
CA ALA A 47 -6.22 -16.75 6.30
C ALA A 47 -6.31 -15.52 7.25
N PRO A 48 -5.73 -14.36 6.86
CA PRO A 48 -5.59 -13.21 7.75
C PRO A 48 -6.92 -12.71 8.31
N GLU A 49 -7.99 -12.81 7.52
CA GLU A 49 -9.36 -12.45 7.90
C GLU A 49 -9.85 -13.23 9.14
N ARG A 50 -9.41 -14.48 9.33
CA ARG A 50 -9.77 -15.27 10.51
C ARG A 50 -9.12 -14.73 11.77
N GLY A 51 -7.86 -14.29 11.67
CA GLY A 51 -7.14 -13.65 12.77
C GLY A 51 -7.82 -12.36 13.22
N VAL A 52 -8.27 -11.54 12.27
CA VAL A 52 -9.07 -10.34 12.55
C VAL A 52 -10.34 -10.68 13.30
N LEU A 53 -11.17 -11.59 12.76
CA LEU A 53 -12.46 -11.93 13.37
C LEU A 53 -12.28 -12.48 14.78
N GLN A 54 -11.27 -13.32 15.00
CA GLN A 54 -10.94 -13.83 16.34
C GLN A 54 -10.63 -12.69 17.32
N GLY A 55 -9.79 -11.73 16.91
CA GLY A 55 -9.46 -10.57 17.75
C GLY A 55 -10.67 -9.67 18.01
N VAL A 56 -11.51 -9.45 17.00
CA VAL A 56 -12.74 -8.66 17.10
C VAL A 56 -13.77 -9.32 18.03
N HIS A 57 -14.02 -10.61 17.89
CA HIS A 57 -14.93 -11.33 18.79
C HIS A 57 -14.43 -11.28 20.24
N LYS A 58 -13.12 -11.51 20.44
CA LYS A 58 -12.51 -11.49 21.77
C LYS A 58 -12.60 -10.12 22.45
N VAL A 59 -12.37 -9.02 21.73
CA VAL A 59 -12.45 -7.68 22.32
C VAL A 59 -13.89 -7.28 22.66
N LEU A 60 -14.85 -7.64 21.80
CA LEU A 60 -16.28 -7.38 22.02
C LEU A 60 -16.82 -8.18 23.22
N GLU A 61 -16.44 -9.46 23.33
CA GLU A 61 -16.78 -10.30 24.48
C GLU A 61 -16.19 -9.74 25.78
N THR A 62 -14.91 -9.36 25.77
CA THR A 62 -14.22 -8.80 26.94
C THR A 62 -14.87 -7.48 27.42
N ALA A 63 -15.32 -6.66 26.48
CA ALA A 63 -15.98 -5.39 26.77
C ALA A 63 -17.50 -5.53 27.05
N ALA A 64 -18.07 -6.73 26.87
CA ALA A 64 -19.51 -6.99 26.90
C ALA A 64 -20.31 -6.07 25.95
N VAL A 65 -19.74 -5.77 24.77
CA VAL A 65 -20.35 -4.89 23.76
C VAL A 65 -20.92 -5.75 22.63
N PRO A 66 -22.22 -5.62 22.29
CA PRO A 66 -22.77 -6.33 21.14
C PRO A 66 -22.22 -5.73 19.83
N PRO A 67 -21.97 -6.54 18.77
CA PRO A 67 -21.48 -6.04 17.49
C PRO A 67 -22.31 -4.88 16.91
N SER A 68 -23.62 -4.88 17.12
CA SER A 68 -24.54 -3.84 16.65
C SER A 68 -24.33 -2.46 17.29
N ALA A 69 -23.61 -2.37 18.41
CA ALA A 69 -23.27 -1.10 19.05
C ALA A 69 -22.04 -0.43 18.43
N VAL A 70 -21.26 -1.16 17.63
CA VAL A 70 -20.10 -0.61 16.93
C VAL A 70 -20.57 0.28 15.78
N ARG A 71 -20.10 1.53 15.76
CA ARG A 71 -20.49 2.55 14.78
C ARG A 71 -19.44 2.82 13.71
N LEU A 72 -18.22 2.31 13.90
CA LEU A 72 -17.14 2.46 12.94
C LEU A 72 -16.13 1.32 13.13
N VAL A 73 -15.69 0.73 12.01
CA VAL A 73 -14.52 -0.15 11.96
C VAL A 73 -13.43 0.49 11.11
N ILE A 74 -12.24 0.62 11.66
CA ILE A 74 -11.01 1.07 10.98
C ILE A 74 -10.07 -0.12 10.86
N HIS A 75 -9.45 -0.30 9.70
CA HIS A 75 -8.52 -1.39 9.47
C HIS A 75 -7.21 -0.92 8.81
N GLY A 76 -6.10 -1.22 9.47
CA GLY A 76 -4.73 -1.12 8.96
C GLY A 76 -4.18 -2.50 8.62
N THR A 77 -3.30 -2.57 7.63
CA THR A 77 -2.73 -3.85 7.19
C THR A 77 -1.34 -3.70 6.59
N THR A 78 -0.50 -4.70 6.86
CA THR A 78 0.83 -4.85 6.27
C THR A 78 0.85 -5.80 5.06
N LEU A 79 -0.30 -6.38 4.68
CA LEU A 79 -0.37 -7.40 3.62
C LEU A 79 0.11 -6.89 2.25
N ALA A 80 -0.27 -5.65 1.88
CA ALA A 80 0.17 -5.06 0.62
C ALA A 80 1.69 -4.84 0.59
N THR A 81 2.26 -4.30 1.68
CA THR A 81 3.71 -4.14 1.83
C THR A 81 4.42 -5.49 1.69
N ASN A 82 4.01 -6.49 2.46
CA ASN A 82 4.66 -7.81 2.49
C ASN A 82 4.57 -8.52 1.13
N ALA A 83 3.46 -8.39 0.42
CA ALA A 83 3.31 -8.98 -0.91
C ALA A 83 4.33 -8.40 -1.92
N ILE A 84 4.65 -7.10 -1.83
CA ILE A 84 5.66 -6.47 -2.69
C ILE A 84 7.07 -6.89 -2.26
N ILE A 85 7.38 -6.85 -0.95
CA ILE A 85 8.69 -7.23 -0.41
C ILE A 85 9.01 -8.69 -0.73
N GLU A 86 8.08 -9.60 -0.45
CA GLU A 86 8.28 -11.04 -0.64
C GLU A 86 8.06 -11.49 -2.09
N ARG A 87 7.70 -10.57 -3.00
CA ARG A 87 7.36 -10.88 -4.40
C ARG A 87 6.28 -11.98 -4.52
N LYS A 88 5.24 -11.87 -3.69
CA LYS A 88 4.08 -12.79 -3.63
C LYS A 88 2.78 -12.14 -4.10
N GLY A 89 2.86 -11.33 -5.16
CA GLY A 89 1.69 -10.76 -5.82
C GLY A 89 1.20 -11.58 -7.01
N ALA A 90 0.28 -10.98 -7.76
CA ALA A 90 -0.32 -11.53 -8.96
C ALA A 90 0.69 -11.58 -10.12
N ARG A 91 0.54 -12.57 -11.02
CA ARG A 91 1.25 -12.54 -12.30
C ARG A 91 0.78 -11.33 -13.10
N THR A 92 1.65 -10.34 -13.24
CA THR A 92 1.29 -9.01 -13.72
C THR A 92 1.97 -8.70 -15.05
N ALA A 93 1.21 -8.15 -16.00
CA ALA A 93 1.73 -7.57 -17.22
C ALA A 93 1.61 -6.04 -17.23
N LEU A 94 2.43 -5.40 -18.05
CA LEU A 94 2.39 -3.96 -18.32
C LEU A 94 2.05 -3.78 -19.80
N ILE A 95 0.97 -3.05 -20.10
CA ILE A 95 0.74 -2.50 -21.43
C ILE A 95 1.26 -1.06 -21.46
N THR A 96 2.11 -0.76 -22.44
CA THR A 96 2.79 0.53 -22.53
C THR A 96 2.97 0.98 -23.97
N THR A 97 3.32 2.25 -24.18
CA THR A 97 3.54 2.80 -25.51
C THR A 97 4.68 2.08 -26.24
N ALA A 98 4.50 1.79 -27.52
CA ALA A 98 5.53 1.20 -28.37
C ALA A 98 6.86 1.97 -28.26
N GLY A 99 7.96 1.22 -28.18
CA GLY A 99 9.31 1.77 -27.96
C GLY A 99 9.66 2.15 -26.52
N HIS A 100 8.73 2.04 -25.55
CA HIS A 100 8.96 2.49 -24.16
C HIS A 100 8.95 1.36 -23.12
N ARG A 101 8.80 0.09 -23.54
CA ARG A 101 8.70 -1.07 -22.62
C ARG A 101 9.87 -1.23 -21.65
N ASP A 102 11.06 -0.78 -22.04
CA ASP A 102 12.28 -0.95 -21.24
C ASP A 102 12.50 0.20 -20.25
N ALA A 103 11.67 1.25 -20.27
CA ALA A 103 11.75 2.37 -19.32
C ALA A 103 11.61 1.90 -17.87
N LEU A 104 10.81 0.85 -17.62
CA LEU A 104 10.66 0.26 -16.29
C LEU A 104 11.95 -0.40 -15.77
N GLU A 105 12.81 -0.92 -16.65
CA GLU A 105 14.12 -1.50 -16.28
C GLU A 105 15.19 -0.42 -16.12
N MET A 106 15.24 0.49 -17.11
CA MET A 106 16.27 1.52 -17.20
C MET A 106 16.19 2.50 -16.02
N ALA A 107 14.97 2.71 -15.49
CA ALA A 107 14.70 3.62 -14.39
C ALA A 107 15.28 5.02 -14.68
N HIS A 108 16.09 5.55 -13.77
CA HIS A 108 16.79 6.84 -13.93
C HIS A 108 18.26 6.69 -14.34
N GLU A 109 18.71 5.48 -14.68
CA GLU A 109 20.11 5.18 -15.00
C GLU A 109 21.12 5.53 -13.88
N ASN A 110 20.66 5.90 -12.68
CA ASN A 110 21.49 6.25 -11.54
C ASN A 110 21.97 5.01 -10.74
N ARG A 111 23.18 5.07 -10.17
CA ARG A 111 23.66 4.08 -9.21
C ARG A 111 23.35 4.56 -7.80
N PHE A 112 22.60 3.76 -7.04
CA PHE A 112 22.31 4.07 -5.64
C PHE A 112 23.53 3.87 -4.73
N GLU A 113 24.50 3.04 -5.16
CA GLU A 113 25.82 2.95 -4.57
C GLU A 113 26.85 3.39 -5.61
N GLN A 114 27.43 4.57 -5.43
CA GLN A 114 28.31 5.18 -6.43
C GLN A 114 29.67 4.47 -6.51
N TYR A 115 30.12 3.88 -5.42
CA TYR A 115 31.45 3.27 -5.31
C TYR A 115 31.45 1.76 -5.60
N ASP A 116 30.29 1.12 -5.64
CA ASP A 116 30.14 -0.29 -6.01
C ASP A 116 29.82 -0.40 -7.50
N ILE A 117 30.84 -0.74 -8.29
CA ILE A 117 30.73 -0.86 -9.75
C ILE A 117 29.93 -2.12 -10.15
N GLY A 118 29.86 -3.12 -9.27
CA GLY A 118 29.16 -4.39 -9.48
C GLY A 118 27.73 -4.38 -8.95
N VAL A 119 27.19 -3.22 -8.58
CA VAL A 119 25.87 -3.13 -7.96
C VAL A 119 24.75 -3.53 -8.93
N ASP A 120 24.03 -4.59 -8.60
CA ASP A 120 22.83 -5.00 -9.32
C ASP A 120 21.60 -4.26 -8.81
N ARG A 121 20.74 -3.84 -9.73
CA ARG A 121 19.43 -3.28 -9.40
C ARG A 121 18.43 -4.38 -9.12
N PRO A 122 17.49 -4.18 -8.18
CA PRO A 122 16.39 -5.10 -8.01
C PRO A 122 15.57 -5.18 -9.31
N PRO A 123 15.21 -6.39 -9.78
CA PRO A 123 14.41 -6.53 -10.98
C PRO A 123 13.01 -5.90 -10.78
N PRO A 124 12.41 -5.28 -11.79
CA PRO A 124 11.05 -4.76 -11.68
C PRO A 124 10.01 -5.85 -11.37
N LEU A 125 8.84 -5.46 -10.85
CA LEU A 125 7.75 -6.41 -10.56
C LEU A 125 7.22 -7.12 -11.81
N VAL A 126 7.23 -6.43 -12.95
CA VAL A 126 6.79 -6.96 -14.24
C VAL A 126 8.03 -7.38 -15.04
N PRO A 127 8.22 -8.66 -15.38
CA PRO A 127 9.37 -9.10 -16.17
C PRO A 127 9.26 -8.60 -17.62
N ARG A 128 10.39 -8.45 -18.31
CA ARG A 128 10.46 -7.83 -19.65
C ARG A 128 9.52 -8.48 -20.69
N HIS A 129 9.36 -9.80 -20.66
CA HIS A 129 8.48 -10.52 -21.60
C HIS A 129 6.98 -10.24 -21.39
N LEU A 130 6.59 -9.69 -20.23
CA LEU A 130 5.23 -9.24 -19.94
C LEU A 130 5.08 -7.70 -20.01
N ARG A 131 6.04 -7.01 -20.64
CA ARG A 131 5.94 -5.57 -20.95
C ARG A 131 5.58 -5.43 -22.42
N LEU A 132 4.28 -5.30 -22.67
CA LEU A 132 3.63 -5.49 -23.95
C LEU A 132 3.39 -4.11 -24.60
N PRO A 133 4.17 -3.76 -25.64
CA PRO A 133 3.99 -2.47 -26.33
C PRO A 133 2.73 -2.46 -27.18
N VAL A 134 1.99 -1.34 -27.17
CA VAL A 134 0.87 -1.05 -28.08
C VAL A 134 1.18 0.20 -28.91
N VAL A 135 0.63 0.26 -30.12
CA VAL A 135 0.87 1.37 -31.03
C VAL A 135 -0.09 2.50 -30.71
N GLU A 136 0.44 3.55 -30.10
CA GLU A 136 -0.27 4.76 -29.71
C GLU A 136 0.75 5.87 -29.45
N ARG A 137 0.35 7.15 -29.52
CA ARG A 137 1.18 8.24 -28.99
C ARG A 137 0.36 9.49 -28.67
N LEU A 138 0.63 10.07 -27.50
CA LEU A 138 0.18 11.39 -27.10
C LEU A 138 1.36 12.38 -27.04
N ASP A 139 1.09 13.67 -27.19
CA ASP A 139 2.04 14.72 -26.85
C ASP A 139 1.92 15.16 -25.38
N HIS A 140 2.81 16.04 -24.93
CA HIS A 140 2.84 16.53 -23.55
C HIS A 140 1.59 17.34 -23.13
N ARG A 141 0.74 17.76 -24.08
CA ARG A 141 -0.55 18.44 -23.82
C ARG A 141 -1.73 17.47 -23.90
N GLY A 142 -1.48 16.18 -24.10
CA GLY A 142 -2.52 15.16 -24.25
C GLY A 142 -3.15 15.10 -25.64
N ARG A 143 -2.58 15.77 -26.66
CA ARG A 143 -3.07 15.68 -28.03
C ARG A 143 -2.64 14.35 -28.65
N ILE A 144 -3.54 13.70 -29.36
CA ILE A 144 -3.27 12.44 -30.07
C ILE A 144 -2.33 12.73 -31.25
N LEU A 145 -1.14 12.14 -31.22
CA LEU A 145 -0.17 12.16 -32.32
C LEU A 145 -0.32 10.91 -33.19
N VAL A 146 -0.48 9.75 -32.54
CA VAL A 146 -0.79 8.48 -33.17
C VAL A 146 -2.02 7.90 -32.45
N PRO A 147 -3.14 7.68 -33.15
CA PRO A 147 -4.31 7.03 -32.57
C PRO A 147 -3.96 5.66 -31.97
N LEU A 148 -4.72 5.23 -30.96
CA LEU A 148 -4.63 3.86 -30.48
C LEU A 148 -4.97 2.88 -31.59
N ASP A 149 -4.03 2.03 -31.92
CA ASP A 149 -4.24 0.86 -32.77
C ASP A 149 -4.81 -0.29 -31.93
N GLU A 150 -6.12 -0.51 -32.03
CA GLU A 150 -6.80 -1.58 -31.31
C GLU A 150 -6.31 -2.97 -31.74
N GLU A 151 -5.85 -3.16 -32.98
CA GLU A 151 -5.27 -4.45 -33.42
C GLU A 151 -4.00 -4.77 -32.64
N SER A 152 -3.16 -3.76 -32.34
CA SER A 152 -1.99 -3.94 -31.48
C SER A 152 -2.36 -4.34 -30.04
N VAL A 153 -3.53 -3.92 -29.55
CA VAL A 153 -4.05 -4.34 -28.23
C VAL A 153 -4.53 -5.78 -28.29
N HIS A 154 -5.28 -6.17 -29.33
CA HIS A 154 -5.72 -7.55 -29.50
C HIS A 154 -4.54 -8.52 -29.67
N ALA A 155 -3.47 -8.08 -30.34
CA ALA A 155 -2.27 -8.88 -30.56
C ALA A 155 -1.53 -9.26 -29.26
N VAL A 156 -1.70 -8.50 -28.16
CA VAL A 156 -1.05 -8.82 -26.88
C VAL A 156 -1.86 -9.78 -26.01
N LEU A 157 -3.15 -9.97 -26.28
CA LEU A 157 -4.03 -10.84 -25.48
C LEU A 157 -3.59 -12.30 -25.42
N PRO A 158 -3.13 -12.95 -26.52
CA PRO A 158 -2.64 -14.32 -26.47
C PRO A 158 -1.47 -14.50 -25.50
N THR A 159 -0.57 -13.51 -25.41
CA THR A 159 0.55 -13.55 -24.45
C THR A 159 0.07 -13.48 -23.01
N LEU A 160 -0.98 -12.70 -22.73
CA LEU A 160 -1.61 -12.65 -21.40
C LEU A 160 -2.17 -14.03 -21.00
N ASP A 161 -2.83 -14.71 -21.94
CA ASP A 161 -3.40 -16.03 -21.71
C ASP A 161 -2.32 -17.10 -21.53
N GLU A 162 -1.32 -17.12 -22.41
CA GLU A 162 -0.19 -18.07 -22.39
C GLU A 162 0.54 -18.04 -21.04
N HIS A 163 0.75 -16.85 -20.48
CA HIS A 163 1.46 -16.67 -19.21
C HIS A 163 0.52 -16.64 -18.00
N GLY A 164 -0.78 -16.88 -18.21
CA GLY A 164 -1.80 -16.89 -17.17
C GLY A 164 -1.82 -15.61 -16.34
N VAL A 165 -1.72 -14.45 -16.99
CA VAL A 165 -1.69 -13.13 -16.34
C VAL A 165 -2.98 -12.91 -15.55
N GLU A 166 -2.85 -12.42 -14.32
CA GLU A 166 -3.95 -12.19 -13.39
C GLU A 166 -4.27 -10.70 -13.24
N ALA A 167 -3.29 -9.83 -13.50
CA ALA A 167 -3.44 -8.39 -13.44
C ALA A 167 -2.65 -7.67 -14.55
N VAL A 168 -3.18 -6.55 -15.03
CA VAL A 168 -2.55 -5.71 -16.05
C VAL A 168 -2.48 -4.27 -15.56
N ALA A 169 -1.28 -3.71 -15.55
CA ALA A 169 -1.07 -2.27 -15.46
C ALA A 169 -1.06 -1.68 -16.87
N ILE A 170 -1.78 -0.58 -17.09
CA ILE A 170 -1.75 0.19 -18.33
C ILE A 170 -1.07 1.51 -18.03
N GLY A 171 0.08 1.74 -18.66
CA GLY A 171 0.90 2.93 -18.47
C GLY A 171 1.45 3.43 -19.79
N LEU A 172 0.73 4.39 -20.38
CA LEU A 172 1.06 5.02 -21.65
C LEU A 172 1.73 6.37 -21.41
N ILE A 173 2.64 6.74 -22.31
CA ILE A 173 3.35 8.01 -22.24
C ILE A 173 2.35 9.17 -22.34
N HIS A 174 2.42 10.09 -21.38
CA HIS A 174 1.48 11.21 -21.24
C HIS A 174 0.02 10.82 -20.96
N GLY A 175 -0.25 9.58 -20.53
CA GLY A 175 -1.59 9.17 -20.08
C GLY A 175 -2.14 9.99 -18.91
N TYR A 176 -1.27 10.63 -18.11
CA TYR A 176 -1.68 11.61 -17.08
C TYR A 176 -2.35 12.86 -17.68
N ALA A 177 -2.00 13.26 -18.90
CA ALA A 177 -2.54 14.45 -19.57
C ALA A 177 -3.83 14.13 -20.32
N ASN A 178 -3.92 12.93 -20.90
CA ASN A 178 -5.12 12.43 -21.55
C ASN A 178 -5.26 10.91 -21.36
N PRO A 179 -6.20 10.44 -20.52
CA PRO A 179 -6.35 9.02 -20.20
C PRO A 179 -7.15 8.22 -21.25
N THR A 180 -7.54 8.84 -22.37
CA THR A 180 -8.48 8.25 -23.34
C THR A 180 -8.00 6.89 -23.87
N HIS A 181 -6.73 6.78 -24.26
CA HIS A 181 -6.19 5.50 -24.75
C HIS A 181 -6.06 4.46 -23.64
N GLU A 182 -5.67 4.86 -22.41
CA GLU A 182 -5.59 3.92 -21.28
C GLU A 182 -6.96 3.33 -20.96
N ARG A 183 -7.99 4.17 -20.92
CA ARG A 183 -9.38 3.74 -20.69
C ARG A 183 -9.88 2.83 -21.80
N ARG A 184 -9.57 3.15 -23.06
CA ARG A 184 -9.98 2.31 -24.20
C ARG A 184 -9.36 0.91 -24.14
N ILE A 185 -8.07 0.80 -23.80
CA ILE A 185 -7.42 -0.51 -23.59
C ILE A 185 -8.10 -1.25 -22.42
N ALA A 186 -8.44 -0.55 -21.34
CA ALA A 186 -9.16 -1.12 -20.20
C ALA A 186 -10.51 -1.72 -20.60
N GLU A 187 -11.28 -1.01 -21.42
CA GLU A 187 -12.57 -1.47 -21.94
C GLU A 187 -12.44 -2.75 -22.77
N ILE A 188 -11.44 -2.81 -23.66
CA ILE A 188 -11.13 -4.00 -24.47
C ILE A 188 -10.80 -5.18 -23.56
N LEU A 189 -9.91 -5.00 -22.58
CA LEU A 189 -9.55 -6.04 -21.61
C LEU A 189 -10.75 -6.49 -20.77
N ALA A 190 -11.60 -5.56 -20.33
CA ALA A 190 -12.78 -5.89 -19.53
C ALA A 190 -13.80 -6.71 -20.35
N ALA A 191 -13.96 -6.42 -21.64
CA ALA A 191 -14.85 -7.16 -22.52
C ALA A 191 -14.33 -8.57 -22.82
N GLU A 192 -13.02 -8.71 -23.09
CA GLU A 192 -12.46 -9.98 -23.58
C GLU A 192 -11.87 -10.87 -22.48
N ARG A 193 -11.37 -10.29 -21.40
CA ARG A 193 -10.70 -10.98 -20.29
C ARG A 193 -11.20 -10.43 -18.94
N PRO A 194 -12.49 -10.56 -18.61
CA PRO A 194 -13.11 -9.97 -17.42
C PRO A 194 -12.55 -10.49 -16.07
N ARG A 195 -11.74 -11.55 -16.09
CA ARG A 195 -11.08 -12.11 -14.90
C ARG A 195 -9.76 -11.41 -14.57
N ILE A 196 -9.18 -10.67 -15.50
CA ILE A 196 -7.93 -9.94 -15.30
C ILE A 196 -8.25 -8.63 -14.59
N SER A 197 -7.56 -8.34 -13.49
CA SER A 197 -7.67 -7.04 -12.82
C SER A 197 -6.91 -5.98 -13.60
N VAL A 198 -7.52 -4.83 -13.87
CA VAL A 198 -6.91 -3.76 -14.65
C VAL A 198 -6.64 -2.55 -13.75
N THR A 199 -5.43 -2.01 -13.86
CA THR A 199 -5.01 -0.76 -13.23
C THR A 199 -4.62 0.25 -14.30
N LEU A 200 -5.17 1.46 -14.23
CA LEU A 200 -4.73 2.58 -15.07
C LEU A 200 -3.73 3.45 -14.32
N ALA A 201 -2.58 3.71 -14.94
CA ALA A 201 -1.60 4.62 -14.39
C ALA A 201 -2.18 6.05 -14.28
N SER A 202 -3.08 6.46 -15.18
CA SER A 202 -3.82 7.73 -15.07
C SER A 202 -4.71 7.83 -13.84
N ASP A 203 -5.15 6.72 -13.26
CA ASP A 203 -6.08 6.75 -12.11
C ASP A 203 -5.31 6.62 -10.79
N VAL A 204 -4.29 5.78 -10.77
CA VAL A 204 -3.47 5.55 -9.56
C VAL A 204 -2.45 6.66 -9.35
N CYS A 205 -1.77 7.11 -10.42
CA CYS A 205 -0.71 8.11 -10.38
C CYS A 205 -0.82 9.10 -11.55
N PRO A 206 -1.79 10.05 -11.53
CA PRO A 206 -2.01 11.06 -12.58
C PRO A 206 -0.95 12.17 -12.58
N GLU A 207 0.34 11.82 -12.60
CA GLU A 207 1.44 12.78 -12.54
C GLU A 207 2.46 12.60 -13.66
N VAL A 208 3.24 13.65 -13.90
CA VAL A 208 4.41 13.61 -14.79
C VAL A 208 5.50 12.68 -14.22
N ARG A 209 6.40 12.22 -15.10
CA ARG A 209 7.51 11.26 -14.89
C ARG A 209 7.07 9.79 -15.00
N GLU A 210 7.43 9.18 -16.13
CA GLU A 210 6.89 7.89 -16.54
C GLU A 210 7.36 6.73 -15.67
N TYR A 211 8.64 6.71 -15.27
CA TYR A 211 9.19 5.59 -14.51
C TYR A 211 8.43 5.39 -13.19
N GLU A 212 8.31 6.42 -12.36
CA GLU A 212 7.63 6.30 -11.09
C GLU A 212 6.13 6.09 -11.25
N ARG A 213 5.51 6.74 -12.25
CA ARG A 213 4.10 6.57 -12.57
C ARG A 213 3.77 5.11 -12.94
N VAL A 214 4.52 4.54 -13.88
CA VAL A 214 4.34 3.16 -14.32
C VAL A 214 4.73 2.17 -13.23
N SER A 215 5.82 2.42 -12.49
CA SER A 215 6.22 1.60 -11.35
C SER A 215 5.10 1.53 -10.30
N THR A 216 4.46 2.66 -10.00
CA THR A 216 3.31 2.74 -9.08
C THR A 216 2.11 1.96 -9.61
N ALA A 217 1.78 2.09 -10.89
CA ALA A 217 0.68 1.35 -11.51
C ALA A 217 0.94 -0.17 -11.52
N CYS A 218 2.17 -0.59 -11.83
CA CYS A 218 2.62 -1.97 -11.73
C CYS A 218 2.51 -2.50 -10.30
N ALA A 219 2.97 -1.75 -9.30
CA ALA A 219 2.86 -2.13 -7.89
C ALA A 219 1.40 -2.31 -7.46
N ASN A 220 0.52 -1.41 -7.89
CA ASN A 220 -0.91 -1.53 -7.62
C ASN A 220 -1.52 -2.76 -8.27
N ALA A 221 -1.32 -2.96 -9.58
CA ALA A 221 -1.81 -4.13 -10.30
C ALA A 221 -1.31 -5.44 -9.67
N TYR A 222 -0.05 -5.45 -9.23
CA TYR A 222 0.60 -6.61 -8.62
C TYR A 222 -0.07 -7.07 -7.32
N VAL A 223 -0.51 -6.16 -6.46
CA VAL A 223 -1.17 -6.51 -5.19
C VAL A 223 -2.70 -6.51 -5.28
N GLN A 224 -3.27 -5.93 -6.34
CA GLN A 224 -4.72 -5.72 -6.46
C GLN A 224 -5.55 -7.00 -6.31
N PRO A 225 -5.29 -8.11 -7.02
CA PRO A 225 -6.11 -9.32 -6.87
C PRO A 225 -6.08 -9.90 -5.45
N LEU A 226 -4.91 -9.89 -4.80
CA LEU A 226 -4.76 -10.38 -3.43
C LEU A 226 -5.55 -9.52 -2.45
N MET A 227 -5.35 -8.21 -2.51
CA MET A 227 -6.01 -7.26 -1.60
C MET A 227 -7.52 -7.20 -1.84
N ALA A 228 -7.97 -7.27 -3.09
CA ALA A 228 -9.39 -7.30 -3.43
C ALA A 228 -10.12 -8.49 -2.79
N ARG A 229 -9.56 -9.71 -2.91
CA ARG A 229 -10.11 -10.92 -2.29
C ARG A 229 -10.15 -10.80 -0.77
N TYR A 230 -9.04 -10.37 -0.17
CA TYR A 230 -8.90 -10.23 1.27
C TYR A 230 -9.90 -9.21 1.85
N LEU A 231 -9.89 -7.98 1.35
CA LEU A 231 -10.71 -6.89 1.88
C LEU A 231 -12.20 -7.15 1.69
N THR A 232 -12.60 -7.70 0.54
CA THR A 232 -14.01 -8.05 0.28
C THR A 232 -14.46 -9.22 1.15
N GLY A 233 -13.60 -10.22 1.35
CA GLY A 233 -13.85 -11.35 2.24
C GLY A 233 -14.02 -10.89 3.69
N LEU A 234 -13.10 -10.07 4.19
CA LEU A 234 -13.17 -9.51 5.54
C LEU A 234 -14.44 -8.67 5.73
N ALA A 235 -14.74 -7.77 4.80
CA ALA A 235 -15.95 -6.94 4.87
C ALA A 235 -17.24 -7.78 4.91
N ARG A 236 -17.28 -8.92 4.20
CA ARG A 236 -18.40 -9.87 4.29
C ARG A 236 -18.48 -10.50 5.68
N SER A 237 -17.38 -11.06 6.17
CA SER A 237 -17.36 -11.75 7.47
C SER A 237 -17.65 -10.83 8.66
N LEU A 238 -17.22 -9.56 8.60
CA LEU A 238 -17.58 -8.55 9.59
C LEU A 238 -19.10 -8.30 9.61
N ARG A 239 -19.72 -8.16 8.43
CA ARG A 239 -21.18 -8.01 8.32
C ARG A 239 -21.93 -9.24 8.83
N GLU A 240 -21.47 -10.44 8.49
CA GLU A 240 -22.03 -11.71 8.98
C GLU A 240 -21.92 -11.83 10.51
N SER A 241 -20.91 -11.20 11.11
CA SER A 241 -20.73 -11.09 12.56
C SER A 241 -21.59 -9.99 13.22
N GLY A 242 -22.44 -9.29 12.47
CA GLY A 242 -23.33 -8.24 12.97
C GLY A 242 -22.73 -6.83 12.99
N LEU A 243 -21.53 -6.62 12.45
CA LEU A 243 -20.93 -5.29 12.29
C LEU A 243 -21.42 -4.64 10.99
N LEU A 244 -22.51 -3.87 11.09
CA LEU A 244 -23.18 -3.25 9.93
C LEU A 244 -22.76 -1.81 9.66
N CYS A 245 -21.82 -1.29 10.44
CA CYS A 245 -21.33 0.07 10.33
C CYS A 245 -20.31 0.27 9.18
N PRO A 246 -19.92 1.52 8.86
CA PRO A 246 -18.86 1.79 7.91
C PRO A 246 -17.55 1.05 8.26
N PHE A 247 -16.93 0.50 7.23
CA PHE A 247 -15.63 -0.16 7.27
C PHE A 247 -14.63 0.66 6.45
N LEU A 248 -13.70 1.33 7.14
CA LEU A 248 -12.71 2.22 6.56
C LEU A 248 -11.30 1.66 6.71
N LEU A 249 -10.43 2.02 5.77
CA LEU A 249 -9.07 1.53 5.70
C LEU A 249 -8.10 2.68 5.97
N MET A 250 -7.08 2.43 6.78
CA MET A 250 -5.97 3.36 6.97
C MET A 250 -5.12 3.41 5.69
N THR A 251 -4.72 4.60 5.27
CA THR A 251 -3.84 4.82 4.12
C THR A 251 -2.43 5.16 4.57
N SER A 252 -1.45 4.99 3.68
CA SER A 252 -0.05 5.37 3.91
C SER A 252 0.13 6.84 4.32
N GLY A 253 -0.80 7.71 3.91
CA GLY A 253 -0.79 9.14 4.23
C GLY A 253 -1.41 9.48 5.58
N GLY A 254 -1.82 8.51 6.39
CA GLY A 254 -2.47 8.73 7.70
C GLY A 254 -3.95 9.10 7.65
N GLY A 255 -4.53 9.18 6.45
CA GLY A 255 -5.97 9.36 6.25
C GLY A 255 -6.73 8.04 6.15
N LEU A 256 -8.06 8.11 6.16
CA LEU A 256 -8.95 6.96 5.97
C LEU A 256 -9.51 6.92 4.55
N THR A 257 -9.79 5.72 4.03
CA THR A 257 -10.42 5.51 2.73
C THR A 257 -11.50 4.43 2.79
N THR A 258 -12.36 4.39 1.77
CA THR A 258 -13.43 3.37 1.68
C THR A 258 -12.91 2.03 1.18
N LEU A 259 -13.71 0.99 1.38
CA LEU A 259 -13.44 -0.35 0.85
C LEU A 259 -13.27 -0.35 -0.68
N GLU A 260 -14.14 0.37 -1.40
CA GLU A 260 -14.12 0.42 -2.88
C GLU A 260 -12.81 1.02 -3.39
N THR A 261 -12.36 2.10 -2.76
CA THR A 261 -11.08 2.75 -3.09
C THR A 261 -9.90 1.86 -2.72
N ALA A 262 -9.95 1.19 -1.57
CA ALA A 262 -8.91 0.29 -1.09
C ALA A 262 -8.75 -0.96 -1.99
N VAL A 263 -9.84 -1.47 -2.56
CA VAL A 263 -9.84 -2.59 -3.51
C VAL A 263 -9.30 -2.20 -4.88
N THR A 264 -9.57 -0.97 -5.34
CA THR A 264 -9.14 -0.47 -6.65
C THR A 264 -7.69 0.05 -6.63
N ALA A 265 -7.30 0.75 -5.56
CA ALA A 265 -5.97 1.33 -5.39
C ALA A 265 -5.23 0.84 -4.10
N PRO A 266 -5.06 -0.47 -3.88
CA PRO A 266 -4.45 -1.01 -2.67
C PRO A 266 -3.00 -0.60 -2.44
N VAL A 267 -2.30 -0.09 -3.45
CA VAL A 267 -0.96 0.50 -3.26
C VAL A 267 -0.98 1.63 -2.22
N ARG A 268 -2.12 2.30 -2.01
CA ARG A 268 -2.31 3.35 -0.99
C ARG A 268 -2.40 2.82 0.45
N LEU A 269 -2.39 1.50 0.64
CA LEU A 269 -2.43 0.85 1.95
C LEU A 269 -1.06 0.33 2.39
N VAL A 270 -0.04 0.44 1.52
CA VAL A 270 1.34 0.11 1.84
C VAL A 270 1.80 0.97 3.02
N GLU A 271 2.37 0.38 4.06
CA GLU A 271 2.73 1.10 5.30
C GLU A 271 1.54 1.76 6.04
N SER A 272 0.30 1.25 5.88
CA SER A 272 -0.87 1.82 6.58
C SER A 272 -0.84 1.66 8.11
N GLY A 273 -0.31 0.55 8.64
CA GLY A 273 -0.21 0.32 10.09
C GLY A 273 0.66 1.38 10.79
N PRO A 274 1.93 1.53 10.39
CA PRO A 274 2.83 2.53 10.97
C PRO A 274 2.32 3.97 10.84
N ALA A 275 1.62 4.29 9.74
CA ALA A 275 0.98 5.60 9.56
C ALA A 275 0.01 5.90 10.73
N GLY A 276 -0.75 4.91 11.20
CA GLY A 276 -1.60 5.06 12.39
C GLY A 276 -0.82 5.39 13.66
N GLY A 277 0.34 4.76 13.86
CA GLY A 277 1.24 5.06 14.98
C GLY A 277 1.81 6.48 14.94
N ALA A 278 2.19 6.97 13.76
CA ALA A 278 2.64 8.35 13.59
C ALA A 278 1.52 9.37 13.87
N ILE A 279 0.29 9.09 13.44
CA ILE A 279 -0.88 9.93 13.74
C ILE A 279 -1.17 9.96 15.24
N LEU A 280 -1.08 8.82 15.93
CA LEU A 280 -1.22 8.76 17.39
C LEU A 280 -0.15 9.60 18.09
N ALA A 281 1.12 9.45 17.69
CA ALA A 281 2.22 10.21 18.26
C ALA A 281 2.05 11.72 18.02
N SER A 282 1.56 12.13 16.84
CA SER A 282 1.23 13.52 16.51
C SER A 282 0.11 14.06 17.40
N HIS A 283 -0.93 13.27 17.64
CA HIS A 283 -2.02 13.62 18.55
C HIS A 283 -1.49 13.83 19.98
N LEU A 284 -0.71 12.88 20.51
CA LEU A 284 -0.11 12.97 21.84
C LEU A 284 0.84 14.16 21.97
N ALA A 285 1.64 14.45 20.94
CA ALA A 285 2.52 15.61 20.93
C ALA A 285 1.73 16.91 21.14
N ARG A 286 0.57 17.06 20.47
CA ARG A 286 -0.30 18.24 20.64
C ARG A 286 -0.94 18.30 22.01
N GLU A 287 -1.42 17.17 22.55
CA GLU A 287 -2.02 17.11 23.88
C GLU A 287 -1.02 17.47 24.98
N LEU A 288 0.22 17.02 24.83
CA LEU A 288 1.32 17.27 25.77
C LEU A 288 2.07 18.59 25.49
N ALA A 289 1.65 19.36 24.48
CA ALA A 289 2.32 20.59 24.03
C ALA A 289 3.83 20.40 23.73
N LEU A 290 4.19 19.27 23.13
CA LEU A 290 5.53 18.97 22.63
C LEU A 290 5.65 19.46 21.18
N GLY A 291 6.66 20.27 20.90
CA GLY A 291 6.93 20.79 19.55
C GLY A 291 7.55 19.74 18.63
N ASP A 292 8.63 19.12 19.09
CA ASP A 292 9.44 18.18 18.31
C ASP A 292 9.41 16.79 18.96
N VAL A 293 8.92 15.80 18.23
CA VAL A 293 8.79 14.41 18.72
C VAL A 293 9.33 13.44 17.68
N LEU A 294 10.07 12.43 18.16
CA LEU A 294 10.44 11.28 17.36
C LEU A 294 9.56 10.10 17.79
N SER A 295 8.68 9.65 16.90
CA SER A 295 7.97 8.39 17.07
C SER A 295 8.91 7.23 16.76
N PHE A 296 8.92 6.21 17.61
CA PHE A 296 9.70 4.98 17.45
C PHE A 296 8.80 3.78 17.70
N ASP A 297 8.54 2.99 16.65
CA ASP A 297 7.77 1.75 16.71
C ASP A 297 8.68 0.57 16.34
N MET A 298 8.87 -0.36 17.27
CA MET A 298 9.72 -1.54 17.07
C MET A 298 8.89 -2.81 17.09
N GLY A 299 8.84 -3.47 15.95
CA GLY A 299 8.24 -4.80 15.80
C GLY A 299 9.24 -5.94 16.01
N GLY A 300 8.81 -7.14 15.62
CA GLY A 300 9.68 -8.33 15.67
C GLY A 300 10.80 -8.33 14.62
N THR A 301 10.61 -7.64 13.49
CA THR A 301 11.52 -7.74 12.34
C THR A 301 12.11 -6.38 11.95
N THR A 302 11.34 -5.31 12.08
CA THR A 302 11.77 -3.96 11.71
C THR A 302 11.38 -2.94 12.77
N ALA A 303 12.08 -1.82 12.77
CA ALA A 303 11.75 -0.64 13.55
C ALA A 303 11.50 0.55 12.62
N LYS A 304 10.52 1.39 12.98
CA LYS A 304 10.07 2.52 12.17
C LYS A 304 10.15 3.79 12.98
N LEU A 305 10.70 4.83 12.37
CA LEU A 305 10.86 6.14 12.97
C LEU A 305 10.12 7.18 12.14
N CYS A 306 9.43 8.09 12.82
CA CYS A 306 8.78 9.24 12.19
C CYS A 306 9.11 10.50 12.98
N VAL A 307 9.58 11.53 12.27
CA VAL A 307 9.81 12.86 12.84
C VAL A 307 8.51 13.64 12.76
N ILE A 308 8.11 14.21 13.90
CA ILE A 308 6.93 15.05 14.07
C ILE A 308 7.44 16.43 14.47
N ASP A 309 7.17 17.41 13.63
CA ASP A 309 7.62 18.81 13.77
C ASP A 309 6.37 19.70 13.91
N GLY A 310 6.34 20.53 14.95
CA GLY A 310 5.17 21.36 15.27
C GLY A 310 3.90 20.55 15.55
N GLY A 311 4.04 19.30 15.99
CA GLY A 311 2.91 18.38 16.20
C GLY A 311 2.30 17.81 14.92
N GLU A 312 2.91 18.00 13.75
CA GLU A 312 2.48 17.42 12.47
C GLU A 312 3.55 16.44 11.93
N PRO A 313 3.16 15.25 11.43
CA PRO A 313 4.10 14.36 10.77
C PRO A 313 4.51 14.93 9.40
N LEU A 314 5.76 14.67 9.00
CA LEU A 314 6.21 15.04 7.65
C LEU A 314 5.52 14.15 6.61
N HIS A 315 5.11 14.77 5.50
CA HIS A 315 4.46 14.07 4.38
C HIS A 315 5.34 14.10 3.13
N SER A 316 5.39 12.97 2.43
CA SER A 316 6.05 12.82 1.14
C SER A 316 5.08 12.30 0.08
N ARG A 317 5.45 12.48 -1.20
CA ARG A 317 4.77 11.88 -2.35
C ARG A 317 5.57 10.79 -3.03
N THR A 318 6.75 10.48 -2.51
CA THR A 318 7.67 9.50 -3.08
C THR A 318 8.09 8.57 -1.95
N PHE A 319 7.91 7.28 -2.19
CA PHE A 319 8.25 6.20 -1.28
C PHE A 319 8.98 5.11 -2.05
N GLU A 320 9.87 4.38 -1.39
CA GLU A 320 10.49 3.18 -1.95
C GLU A 320 10.10 1.97 -1.12
N VAL A 321 9.36 1.06 -1.73
CA VAL A 321 9.01 -0.23 -1.12
C VAL A 321 10.15 -1.21 -1.35
N ALA A 322 10.39 -2.14 -0.42
CA ALA A 322 11.29 -3.27 -0.62
C ALA A 322 12.75 -2.87 -0.96
N ARG A 323 13.33 -1.94 -0.20
CA ARG A 323 14.74 -1.58 -0.34
C ARG A 323 15.63 -2.81 -0.13
N SER A 324 16.30 -3.27 -1.20
CA SER A 324 17.00 -4.55 -1.20
C SER A 324 18.47 -4.47 -0.80
N TYR A 325 19.12 -3.30 -0.93
CA TYR A 325 20.54 -3.15 -0.64
C TYR A 325 20.75 -2.33 0.62
N ARG A 326 20.95 -3.01 1.77
CA ARG A 326 21.21 -2.38 3.07
C ARG A 326 20.22 -1.26 3.43
N PHE A 327 18.96 -1.40 3.03
CA PHE A 327 17.90 -0.39 3.21
C PHE A 327 18.23 1.00 2.61
N LYS A 328 19.16 1.08 1.66
CA LYS A 328 19.57 2.33 1.02
C LYS A 328 18.51 2.86 0.06
N GLN A 329 18.35 4.17 0.07
CA GLN A 329 17.55 4.88 -0.92
C GLN A 329 18.09 4.62 -2.34
N GLY A 330 17.19 4.39 -3.29
CA GLY A 330 17.47 3.99 -4.67
C GLY A 330 17.56 2.49 -4.89
N SER A 331 17.52 1.67 -3.82
CA SER A 331 17.53 0.20 -3.91
C SER A 331 16.15 -0.43 -3.80
N GLY A 332 15.09 0.37 -3.65
CA GLY A 332 13.71 -0.12 -3.61
C GLY A 332 12.94 0.14 -4.89
N LEU A 333 11.70 -0.33 -4.91
CA LEU A 333 10.72 -0.04 -5.95
C LEU A 333 10.08 1.34 -5.67
N PRO A 334 10.24 2.34 -6.55
CA PRO A 334 9.65 3.65 -6.33
C PRO A 334 8.14 3.58 -6.55
N VAL A 335 7.42 4.16 -5.58
CA VAL A 335 5.97 4.28 -5.56
C VAL A 335 5.65 5.74 -5.24
N ARG A 336 4.77 6.35 -6.05
CA ARG A 336 4.32 7.74 -5.88
C ARG A 336 2.89 7.77 -5.40
N ILE A 337 2.75 7.82 -4.08
CA ILE A 337 1.51 7.96 -3.34
C ILE A 337 1.74 8.93 -2.18
N PRO A 338 0.69 9.60 -1.67
CA PRO A 338 0.80 10.33 -0.41
C PRO A 338 1.18 9.37 0.72
N VAL A 339 2.31 9.63 1.38
CA VAL A 339 2.79 8.86 2.53
C VAL A 339 3.17 9.79 3.68
N ILE A 340 3.10 9.30 4.91
CA ILE A 340 3.85 9.86 6.01
C ILE A 340 5.32 9.44 5.82
N GLU A 341 6.23 10.40 5.95
CA GLU A 341 7.66 10.13 5.82
C GLU A 341 8.15 9.35 7.05
N MET A 342 8.74 8.20 6.78
CA MET A 342 9.25 7.29 7.80
C MET A 342 10.60 6.71 7.38
N VAL A 343 11.44 6.48 8.38
CA VAL A 343 12.68 5.73 8.23
C VAL A 343 12.45 4.33 8.78
N GLU A 344 12.74 3.32 7.98
CA GLU A 344 12.72 1.92 8.40
C GLU A 344 14.15 1.44 8.68
N ILE A 345 14.30 0.73 9.79
CA ILE A 345 15.51 0.03 10.18
C ILE A 345 15.18 -1.47 10.16
N GLY A 346 15.94 -2.25 9.38
CA GLY A 346 15.81 -3.70 9.30
C GLY A 346 16.36 -4.45 10.52
N ALA A 347 16.08 -3.96 11.72
CA ALA A 347 16.38 -4.62 12.97
C ALA A 347 15.15 -4.51 13.88
N GLY A 348 14.79 -5.61 14.53
CA GLY A 348 13.65 -5.68 15.44
C GLY A 348 13.93 -6.63 16.60
N GLY A 349 12.90 -6.91 17.42
CA GLY A 349 13.04 -7.76 18.60
C GLY A 349 13.44 -9.22 18.32
N GLY A 350 13.29 -9.69 17.08
CA GLY A 350 13.65 -11.02 16.62
C GLY A 350 14.93 -11.08 15.78
N SER A 351 15.66 -9.97 15.62
CA SER A 351 16.95 -9.96 14.91
C SER A 351 17.96 -10.86 15.62
N ILE A 352 18.69 -11.65 14.84
CA ILE A 352 19.64 -12.63 15.38
C ILE A 352 20.96 -11.91 15.67
N ALA A 353 21.46 -12.08 16.90
CA ALA A 353 22.79 -11.63 17.27
C ALA A 353 23.81 -12.71 16.90
N GLY A 354 24.85 -12.32 16.17
CA GLY A 354 25.99 -13.16 15.80
C GLY A 354 27.32 -12.47 16.07
N VAL A 355 28.41 -13.24 16.05
CA VAL A 355 29.77 -12.73 16.09
C VAL A 355 30.38 -12.90 14.70
N ASP A 356 30.95 -11.84 14.13
CA ASP A 356 31.61 -11.89 12.83
C ASP A 356 33.05 -12.40 12.91
N ASP A 357 33.70 -12.60 11.76
CA ASP A 357 35.09 -13.07 11.66
C ASP A 357 36.12 -12.10 12.28
N LEU A 358 35.69 -10.89 12.71
CA LEU A 358 36.50 -9.87 13.36
C LEU A 358 36.20 -9.76 14.87
N ASP A 359 35.54 -10.75 15.46
CA ASP A 359 35.10 -10.81 16.87
C ASP A 359 34.15 -9.66 17.27
N ARG A 360 33.40 -9.10 16.31
CA ARG A 360 32.42 -8.04 16.57
C ARG A 360 31.03 -8.62 16.71
N ILE A 361 30.25 -8.09 17.65
CA ILE A 361 28.84 -8.42 17.78
C ILE A 361 28.07 -7.68 16.67
N HIS A 362 27.37 -8.43 15.84
CA HIS A 362 26.45 -7.92 14.84
C HIS A 362 25.02 -8.35 15.19
N VAL A 363 24.06 -7.43 15.07
CA VAL A 363 22.63 -7.70 15.29
C VAL A 363 21.90 -7.32 14.01
N GLY A 364 21.28 -8.31 13.36
CA GLY A 364 20.59 -8.14 12.09
C GLY A 364 19.92 -9.41 11.64
#